data_AF-A0A2J8VZS0-F1
#
_entry.id   AF-A0A2J8VZS0-F1
#
_cell.length_a   1.000
_cell.length_b   1.000
_cell.length_c   1.000
_cell.angle_alpha   90.00
_cell.angle_beta   90.00
_cell.angle_gamma   90.00
#
_symmetry.space_group_name_H-M   'P 1'
#
loop_
_entity.id
_entity.type
_entity.pdbx_description
1 polymer ?
#
loop_
_entity_poly.entity_id
_entity_poly.type
_entity_poly.pdbx_seq_one_letter_code
_entity_poly.pdbx_strand_id
1 'polypeptide(L)'
;AGVSVAFGAPIGGVLFSLEEVSYYFPLKTLWRSFFAALVAAFVLRSINPFGVFGGLWGAFFIRANIAWCRRRKSTKFGKYPVLEVIIVAAITAVIAFPNPYTRLNTSELIKELFTDCGPLESSSLCDYRNDMNASKIVDDIPDRPAGIGVYSAIWQLCLALIFKIIMTVFTFGIKVPSGLFIPSMAIGAIAGRIVGIAVEQLAYYHHDWFIFKEWCEVGADCITPGLYAMVGAAACLGGVTRMT
;
A
#
# COMPACT_ATOMS: atom_id res chain seq x y z
N ALA A 1 4.58 -12.04 11.38
CA ALA A 1 3.38 -11.47 12.04
C ALA A 1 2.71 -10.39 11.20
N GLY A 2 3.40 -9.35 10.72
CA GLY A 2 2.80 -8.27 9.92
C GLY A 2 2.05 -8.75 8.66
N VAL A 3 2.66 -9.63 7.88
CA VAL A 3 2.03 -10.28 6.70
C VAL A 3 0.79 -11.08 7.12
N SER A 4 0.91 -11.95 8.11
CA SER A 4 -0.20 -12.73 8.68
C SER A 4 -1.38 -11.88 9.16
N VAL A 5 -1.09 -10.73 9.77
CA VAL A 5 -2.08 -9.77 10.27
C VAL A 5 -2.77 -9.04 9.12
N ALA A 6 -2.01 -8.61 8.11
CA ALA A 6 -2.53 -7.90 6.94
C ALA A 6 -3.50 -8.76 6.11
N PHE A 7 -3.27 -10.08 6.05
CA PHE A 7 -4.09 -11.00 5.27
C PHE A 7 -5.08 -11.83 6.10
N GLY A 8 -5.01 -11.77 7.44
CA GLY A 8 -5.76 -12.69 8.32
C GLY A 8 -5.41 -14.16 8.09
N ALA A 9 -4.26 -14.44 7.48
CA ALA A 9 -3.78 -15.77 7.09
C ALA A 9 -2.46 -16.07 7.84
N PRO A 10 -2.53 -16.60 9.07
CA PRO A 10 -1.34 -16.85 9.89
C PRO A 10 -0.35 -17.81 9.24
N ILE A 11 -0.85 -18.83 8.54
CA ILE A 11 -0.03 -19.81 7.80
C ILE A 11 0.68 -19.14 6.62
N GLY A 12 -0.05 -18.36 5.81
CA GLY A 12 0.48 -17.69 4.62
C GLY A 12 1.58 -16.67 4.95
N GLY A 13 1.43 -15.91 6.05
CA GLY A 13 2.47 -14.96 6.46
C GLY A 13 3.75 -15.61 7.02
N VAL A 14 3.68 -16.85 7.51
CA VAL A 14 4.87 -17.62 7.89
C VAL A 14 5.53 -18.21 6.64
N LEU A 15 4.76 -18.76 5.70
CA LEU A 15 5.28 -19.26 4.42
C LEU A 15 5.96 -18.17 3.61
N PHE A 16 5.34 -16.99 3.50
CA PHE A 16 5.96 -15.83 2.83
C PHE A 16 7.29 -15.41 3.46
N SER A 17 7.41 -15.48 4.80
CA SER A 17 8.69 -15.20 5.46
C SER A 17 9.77 -16.28 5.21
N LEU A 18 9.36 -17.52 4.94
CA LEU A 18 10.27 -18.58 4.52
C LEU A 18 10.71 -18.40 3.06
N GLU A 19 9.84 -17.83 2.23
CA GLU A 19 10.09 -17.63 0.80
C GLU A 19 10.98 -16.41 0.53
N GLU A 20 10.73 -15.29 1.22
CA GLU A 20 11.40 -13.99 0.93
C GLU A 20 12.53 -13.61 1.92
N VAL A 21 12.51 -14.11 3.17
CA VAL A 21 13.42 -13.59 4.23
C VAL A 21 14.53 -14.57 4.60
N SER A 22 14.25 -15.87 4.69
CA SER A 22 15.28 -16.88 5.02
C SER A 22 14.96 -18.27 4.47
N TYR A 23 15.90 -18.85 3.70
CA TYR A 23 15.82 -20.20 3.13
C TYR A 23 15.79 -21.36 4.14
N TYR A 24 16.17 -21.13 5.41
CA TYR A 24 16.18 -22.17 6.44
C TYR A 24 15.74 -21.63 7.81
N PHE A 25 14.64 -22.16 8.34
CA PHE A 25 14.14 -21.84 9.68
C PHE A 25 14.11 -23.10 10.57
N PRO A 26 14.69 -23.06 11.77
CA PRO A 26 14.55 -24.15 12.72
C PRO A 26 13.08 -24.30 13.14
N LEU A 27 12.57 -25.54 13.17
CA LEU A 27 11.15 -25.88 13.40
C LEU A 27 10.57 -25.24 14.69
N LYS A 28 11.41 -25.07 15.72
CA LYS A 28 11.04 -24.40 16.98
C LYS A 28 10.74 -22.91 16.80
N THR A 29 11.48 -22.22 15.94
CA THR A 29 11.26 -20.80 15.66
C THR A 29 10.07 -20.62 14.72
N LEU A 30 9.87 -21.53 13.76
CA LEU A 30 8.69 -21.55 12.90
C LEU A 30 7.39 -21.65 13.72
N TRP A 31 7.35 -22.55 14.70
CA TRP A 31 6.20 -22.72 15.57
C TRP A 31 5.91 -21.48 16.44
N ARG A 32 6.96 -20.80 16.92
CA ARG A 32 6.84 -19.54 17.68
C ARG A 32 6.30 -18.40 16.80
N SER A 33 6.83 -18.27 15.58
CA SER A 33 6.35 -17.27 14.60
C SER A 33 4.91 -17.52 14.18
N PHE A 34 4.52 -18.79 14.01
CA PHE A 34 3.15 -19.19 13.70
C PHE A 34 2.19 -18.85 14.84
N PHE A 35 2.54 -19.18 16.08
CA PHE A 35 1.70 -18.89 17.24
C PHE A 35 1.54 -17.38 17.46
N ALA A 36 2.63 -16.62 17.31
CA ALA A 36 2.60 -15.16 17.38
C ALA A 36 1.73 -14.55 16.26
N ALA A 37 1.83 -15.06 15.04
CA ALA A 37 0.99 -14.65 13.91
C ALA A 37 -0.51 -14.95 14.13
N LEU A 38 -0.82 -16.10 14.72
CA LEU A 38 -2.18 -16.53 15.00
C LEU A 38 -2.82 -15.69 16.11
N VAL A 39 -2.08 -15.46 17.20
CA VAL A 39 -2.51 -14.59 18.30
C VAL A 39 -2.70 -13.15 17.80
N ALA A 40 -1.75 -12.61 17.02
CA ALA A 40 -1.88 -11.26 16.46
C ALA A 40 -3.09 -11.13 15.52
N ALA A 41 -3.34 -12.12 14.66
CA ALA A 41 -4.49 -12.13 13.77
C ALA A 41 -5.83 -12.22 14.53
N PHE A 42 -5.87 -13.04 15.59
CA PHE A 42 -7.06 -13.20 16.43
C PHE A 42 -7.35 -11.93 17.26
N VAL A 43 -6.31 -11.32 17.82
CA VAL A 43 -6.38 -10.08 18.60
C VAL A 43 -6.83 -8.92 17.70
N LEU A 44 -6.26 -8.75 16.50
CA LEU A 44 -6.72 -7.72 15.55
C LEU A 44 -8.16 -7.94 15.13
N ARG A 45 -8.57 -9.19 14.89
CA ARG A 45 -9.96 -9.50 14.51
C ARG A 45 -10.95 -9.23 15.63
N SER A 46 -10.52 -9.32 16.88
CA SER A 46 -11.34 -9.05 18.06
C SER A 46 -11.38 -7.56 18.43
N ILE A 47 -10.33 -6.79 18.14
CA ILE A 47 -10.18 -5.39 18.56
C ILE A 47 -10.68 -4.38 17.50
N ASN A 48 -10.83 -4.75 16.23
CA ASN A 48 -10.88 -3.74 15.16
C ASN A 48 -12.27 -3.52 14.51
N PRO A 49 -13.07 -2.54 14.96
CA PRO A 49 -14.27 -2.09 14.22
C PRO A 49 -13.92 -1.46 12.86
N PHE A 50 -12.68 -0.96 12.65
CA PHE A 50 -12.23 -0.43 11.36
C PHE A 50 -11.94 -1.51 10.31
N GLY A 51 -11.66 -2.75 10.75
CA GLY A 51 -11.55 -3.90 9.84
C GLY A 51 -12.86 -4.25 9.15
N VAL A 52 -14.01 -3.96 9.80
CA VAL A 52 -15.34 -4.08 9.18
C VAL A 52 -15.47 -3.10 8.04
N PHE A 53 -15.10 -1.82 8.23
CA PHE A 53 -15.18 -0.81 7.17
C PHE A 53 -14.27 -1.12 5.97
N GLY A 54 -13.03 -1.56 6.22
CA GLY A 54 -12.13 -2.00 5.15
C GLY A 54 -12.63 -3.25 4.41
N GLY A 55 -13.17 -4.23 5.14
CA GLY A 55 -13.78 -5.43 4.57
C GLY A 55 -15.06 -5.14 3.79
N LEU A 56 -15.88 -4.18 4.24
CA LEU A 56 -17.11 -3.74 3.57
C LEU A 56 -16.78 -2.97 2.30
N TRP A 57 -15.76 -2.11 2.34
CA TRP A 57 -15.25 -1.40 1.16
C TRP A 57 -14.67 -2.38 0.13
N GLY A 58 -13.85 -3.34 0.57
CA GLY A 58 -13.33 -4.41 -0.30
C GLY A 58 -14.43 -5.28 -0.90
N ALA A 59 -15.43 -5.67 -0.11
CA ALA A 59 -16.59 -6.43 -0.58
C ALA A 59 -17.45 -5.61 -1.57
N PHE A 60 -17.63 -4.32 -1.32
CA PHE A 60 -18.29 -3.40 -2.24
C PHE A 60 -17.53 -3.30 -3.55
N PHE A 61 -16.21 -3.13 -3.53
CA PHE A 61 -15.36 -3.08 -4.72
C PHE A 61 -15.42 -4.37 -5.55
N ILE A 62 -15.35 -5.54 -4.90
CA ILE A 62 -15.47 -6.84 -5.58
C ILE A 62 -16.87 -6.99 -6.20
N ARG A 63 -17.94 -6.64 -5.46
CA ARG A 63 -19.30 -6.68 -5.98
C ARG A 63 -19.52 -5.70 -7.14
N ALA A 64 -18.97 -4.50 -7.06
CA ALA A 64 -19.02 -3.49 -8.12
C ALA A 64 -18.29 -3.99 -9.37
N ASN A 65 -17.11 -4.58 -9.22
CA ASN A 65 -16.37 -5.23 -10.32
C ASN A 65 -17.18 -6.34 -11.00
N ILE A 66 -17.78 -7.23 -10.21
CA ILE A 66 -18.60 -8.33 -10.73
C ILE A 66 -19.86 -7.78 -11.41
N ALA A 67 -20.51 -6.78 -10.82
CA ALA A 67 -21.69 -6.14 -11.39
C ALA A 67 -21.38 -5.45 -12.71
N TRP A 68 -20.25 -4.73 -12.80
CA TRP A 68 -19.77 -4.11 -14.03
C TRP A 68 -19.49 -5.16 -15.12
N CYS A 69 -18.78 -6.23 -14.77
CA CYS A 69 -18.54 -7.36 -15.67
C CYS A 69 -19.83 -8.03 -16.18
N ARG A 70 -20.84 -8.21 -15.32
CA ARG A 70 -22.16 -8.73 -15.73
C ARG A 70 -22.89 -7.75 -16.64
N ARG A 71 -22.83 -6.45 -16.34
CA ARG A 71 -23.48 -5.41 -17.14
C ARG A 71 -22.86 -5.33 -18.54
N ARG A 72 -21.54 -5.43 -18.66
CA ARG A 72 -20.81 -5.48 -19.94
C ARG A 72 -21.23 -6.69 -20.80
N LYS A 73 -21.58 -7.84 -20.20
CA LYS A 73 -22.11 -9.03 -20.92
C LYS A 73 -23.56 -8.85 -21.41
N SER A 74 -24.38 -8.09 -20.71
CA SER A 74 -25.80 -7.87 -21.06
C SER A 74 -26.01 -6.68 -22.02
N THR A 75 -25.14 -5.66 -21.98
CA THR A 75 -25.27 -4.46 -22.81
C THR A 75 -24.71 -4.63 -24.23
N LYS A 76 -25.29 -3.90 -25.21
CA LYS A 76 -24.77 -3.84 -26.59
C LYS A 76 -23.33 -3.31 -26.69
N PHE A 77 -22.83 -2.60 -25.68
CA PHE A 77 -21.45 -2.12 -25.62
C PHE A 77 -20.40 -3.25 -25.72
N GLY A 78 -20.74 -4.48 -25.31
CA GLY A 78 -19.86 -5.65 -25.48
C GLY A 78 -19.70 -6.15 -26.92
N LYS A 79 -20.49 -5.65 -27.89
CA LYS A 79 -20.34 -5.99 -29.33
C LYS A 79 -19.13 -5.32 -29.99
N TYR A 80 -18.67 -4.17 -29.49
CA TYR A 80 -17.54 -3.41 -30.06
C TYR A 80 -16.38 -3.27 -29.07
N PRO A 81 -15.62 -4.34 -28.82
CA PRO A 81 -14.58 -4.34 -27.78
C PRO A 81 -13.44 -3.35 -28.05
N VAL A 82 -13.09 -3.09 -29.31
CA VAL A 82 -12.02 -2.16 -29.66
C VAL A 82 -12.41 -0.71 -29.34
N LEU A 83 -13.63 -0.31 -29.68
CA LEU A 83 -14.13 1.05 -29.43
C LEU A 83 -14.27 1.33 -27.92
N GLU A 84 -14.66 0.32 -27.14
CA GLU A 84 -14.69 0.41 -25.68
C GLU A 84 -13.28 0.68 -25.10
N VAL A 85 -12.26 -0.03 -25.57
CA VAL A 85 -10.87 0.18 -25.11
C VAL A 85 -10.39 1.58 -25.45
N ILE A 86 -10.64 2.04 -26.68
CA ILE A 86 -10.22 3.38 -27.13
C ILE A 86 -10.86 4.47 -26.26
N ILE A 87 -12.16 4.36 -25.97
CA ILE A 87 -12.88 5.33 -25.13
C ILE A 87 -12.34 5.31 -23.69
N VAL A 88 -12.19 4.13 -23.09
CA VAL A 88 -11.66 4.01 -21.73
C VAL A 88 -10.25 4.56 -21.66
N ALA A 89 -9.37 4.22 -22.62
CA ALA A 89 -8.01 4.74 -22.68
C ALA A 89 -7.97 6.28 -22.83
N ALA A 90 -8.80 6.86 -23.71
CA ALA A 90 -8.87 8.30 -23.89
C ALA A 90 -9.34 9.02 -22.60
N ILE A 91 -10.38 8.51 -21.96
CA ILE A 91 -10.87 9.04 -20.67
C ILE A 91 -9.78 8.91 -19.60
N THR A 92 -9.10 7.75 -19.54
CA THR A 92 -8.00 7.53 -18.59
C THR A 92 -6.89 8.55 -18.79
N ALA A 93 -6.48 8.80 -20.04
CA ALA A 93 -5.40 9.73 -20.36
C ALA A 93 -5.76 11.17 -19.97
N VAL A 94 -6.98 11.61 -20.26
CA VAL A 94 -7.46 12.96 -19.90
C VAL A 94 -7.51 13.14 -18.38
N ILE A 95 -7.99 12.13 -17.65
CA ILE A 95 -8.13 12.19 -16.18
C ILE A 95 -6.80 12.02 -15.45
N ALA A 96 -5.87 11.22 -15.99
CA ALA A 96 -4.58 10.94 -15.35
C ALA A 96 -3.52 12.02 -15.63
N PHE A 97 -3.68 12.83 -16.68
CA PHE A 97 -2.74 13.88 -17.06
C PHE A 97 -2.48 14.95 -15.97
N PRO A 98 -3.48 15.42 -15.20
CA PRO A 98 -3.28 16.48 -14.22
C PRO A 98 -2.47 16.06 -12.99
N ASN A 99 -2.44 14.77 -12.66
CA ASN A 99 -1.79 14.29 -11.44
C ASN A 99 -0.42 13.62 -11.78
N PRO A 100 0.69 14.13 -11.21
CA PRO A 100 2.03 13.65 -11.53
C PRO A 100 2.22 12.16 -11.19
N TYR A 101 1.62 11.67 -10.08
CA TYR A 101 1.76 10.27 -9.65
C TYR A 101 0.94 9.30 -10.49
N THR A 102 -0.18 9.73 -11.07
CA THR A 102 -0.97 8.88 -11.98
C THR A 102 -0.38 8.82 -13.38
N ARG A 103 0.44 9.81 -13.75
CA ARG A 103 1.15 9.87 -15.03
C ARG A 103 2.37 8.94 -15.08
N LEU A 104 2.98 8.64 -13.92
CA LEU A 104 4.13 7.75 -13.83
C LEU A 104 3.78 6.31 -14.22
N ASN A 105 4.79 5.60 -14.73
CA ASN A 105 4.69 4.17 -14.97
C ASN A 105 4.44 3.45 -13.65
N THR A 106 3.55 2.44 -13.66
CA THR A 106 3.12 1.80 -12.40
C THR A 106 4.27 1.12 -11.66
N SER A 107 5.26 0.56 -12.38
CA SER A 107 6.46 -0.03 -11.79
C SER A 107 7.39 1.01 -11.16
N GLU A 108 7.53 2.17 -11.79
CA GLU A 108 8.34 3.29 -11.29
C GLU A 108 7.67 3.92 -10.06
N LEU A 109 6.36 4.08 -10.10
CA LEU A 109 5.56 4.50 -8.94
C LEU A 109 5.72 3.54 -7.76
N ILE A 110 5.66 2.23 -7.98
CA ILE A 110 5.84 1.25 -6.90
C ILE A 110 7.24 1.36 -6.29
N LYS A 111 8.29 1.50 -7.13
CA LYS A 111 9.66 1.71 -6.65
C LYS A 111 9.75 2.95 -5.77
N GLU A 112 9.23 4.07 -6.25
CA GLU A 112 9.17 5.34 -5.51
C GLU A 112 8.46 5.19 -4.16
N LEU A 113 7.40 4.38 -4.11
CA LEU A 113 6.64 4.15 -2.88
C LEU A 113 7.32 3.18 -1.90
N PHE A 114 8.22 2.33 -2.38
CA PHE A 114 8.96 1.37 -1.54
C PHE A 114 10.29 1.94 -1.06
N THR A 115 10.88 2.87 -1.81
CA THR A 115 12.14 3.51 -1.45
C THR A 115 11.95 4.44 -0.24
N ASP A 116 12.89 4.32 0.71
CA ASP A 116 13.00 5.20 1.84
C ASP A 116 13.82 6.44 1.49
N CYS A 117 13.59 7.54 2.19
CA CYS A 117 14.15 8.84 1.83
C CYS A 117 15.67 8.89 2.13
N GLY A 118 16.49 8.74 1.09
CA GLY A 118 17.93 8.89 1.17
C GLY A 118 18.43 10.35 1.06
N PRO A 119 19.69 10.64 1.45
CA PRO A 119 20.26 12.00 1.41
C PRO A 119 20.49 12.57 -0.01
N LEU A 120 20.29 11.77 -1.06
CA LEU A 120 20.56 12.11 -2.47
C LEU A 120 19.30 12.10 -3.36
N GLU A 121 18.14 11.68 -2.84
CA GLU A 121 16.89 11.60 -3.62
C GLU A 121 15.93 12.74 -3.25
N SER A 122 15.81 13.71 -4.14
CA SER A 122 14.92 14.87 -4.01
C SER A 122 13.52 14.59 -4.54
N SER A 123 12.82 13.65 -3.91
CA SER A 123 11.42 13.34 -4.25
C SER A 123 10.46 14.13 -3.39
N SER A 124 9.29 14.52 -3.93
CA SER A 124 8.28 15.29 -3.19
C SER A 124 7.65 14.52 -2.01
N LEU A 125 7.84 13.20 -1.95
CA LEU A 125 7.52 12.36 -0.78
C LEU A 125 8.52 12.51 0.37
N CYS A 126 9.69 13.08 0.10
CA CYS A 126 10.82 13.18 1.02
C CYS A 126 11.14 14.63 1.40
N ASP A 127 10.24 15.58 1.12
CA ASP A 127 10.37 16.99 1.49
C ASP A 127 10.02 17.20 2.97
N TYR A 128 10.84 16.65 3.85
CA TYR A 128 10.77 16.85 5.29
C TYR A 128 11.48 18.16 5.68
N ARG A 129 10.94 18.86 6.68
CA ARG A 129 11.53 20.13 7.11
C ARG A 129 12.87 19.88 7.81
N ASN A 130 13.96 20.26 7.14
CA ASN A 130 15.30 20.20 7.70
C ASN A 130 15.60 21.49 8.46
N ASP A 131 15.71 21.42 9.78
CA ASP A 131 16.29 22.53 10.53
C ASP A 131 17.80 22.59 10.22
N MET A 132 18.19 23.50 9.33
CA MET A 132 19.56 23.71 8.83
C MET A 132 20.58 24.20 9.88
N ASN A 133 20.33 23.99 11.18
CA ASN A 133 21.29 24.26 12.25
C ASN A 133 22.03 23.02 12.76
N ALA A 134 21.71 21.82 12.25
CA ALA A 134 22.42 20.60 12.61
C ALA A 134 23.52 20.28 11.58
N SER A 135 24.70 20.85 11.77
CA SER A 135 25.95 20.31 11.22
C SER A 135 26.29 19.00 11.94
N LYS A 136 25.59 17.90 11.64
CA LYS A 136 25.99 16.57 12.06
C LYS A 136 26.04 15.64 10.86
N ILE A 137 27.25 15.13 10.66
CA ILE A 137 27.62 14.07 9.74
C ILE A 137 26.68 12.88 10.00
N VAL A 138 26.05 12.43 8.90
CA VAL A 138 25.71 11.04 8.55
C VAL A 138 25.76 10.07 9.73
N ASP A 139 24.59 9.70 10.26
CA ASP A 139 24.22 8.34 10.71
C ASP A 139 22.95 8.28 11.56
N ASP A 140 22.38 9.41 11.99
CA ASP A 140 21.08 9.42 12.71
C ASP A 140 20.07 10.30 11.97
N ILE A 141 19.00 9.71 11.43
CA ILE A 141 17.83 10.43 10.91
C ILE A 141 16.82 10.49 12.05
N PRO A 142 16.79 11.52 12.91
CA PRO A 142 15.69 11.69 13.84
C PRO A 142 14.42 12.00 13.03
N ASP A 143 13.29 11.41 13.44
CA ASP A 143 11.96 11.66 12.88
C ASP A 143 11.76 13.18 12.65
N ARG A 144 11.46 13.58 11.41
CA ARG A 144 11.31 14.99 11.02
C ARG A 144 9.83 15.32 10.80
N PRO A 145 9.40 16.54 11.13
CA PRO A 145 8.04 16.96 10.80
C PRO A 145 7.87 17.02 9.28
N ALA A 146 6.72 16.54 8.80
CA ALA A 146 6.36 16.61 7.39
C ALA A 146 6.42 18.06 6.89
N GLY A 147 7.14 18.30 5.81
CA GLY A 147 7.17 19.59 5.14
C GLY A 147 5.95 19.80 4.26
N ILE A 148 5.85 21.01 3.69
CA ILE A 148 4.73 21.39 2.80
C ILE A 148 4.68 20.48 1.54
N GLY A 149 5.82 20.01 1.04
CA GLY A 149 5.88 19.07 -0.07
C GLY A 149 5.24 17.72 0.25
N VAL A 150 5.44 17.17 1.46
CA VAL A 150 4.84 15.91 1.91
C VAL A 150 3.32 16.03 1.99
N TYR A 151 2.77 17.12 2.54
CA TYR A 151 1.32 17.32 2.56
C TYR A 151 0.71 17.42 1.15
N SER A 152 1.37 18.12 0.24
CA SER A 152 0.97 18.17 -1.17
C SER A 152 1.03 16.79 -1.82
N ALA A 153 2.08 16.01 -1.54
CA ALA A 153 2.24 14.66 -2.05
C ALA A 153 1.15 13.71 -1.53
N ILE A 154 0.82 13.75 -0.24
CA ILE A 154 -0.27 12.96 0.35
C ILE A 154 -1.60 13.27 -0.35
N TRP A 155 -1.91 14.54 -0.58
CA TRP A 155 -3.14 14.92 -1.28
C TRP A 155 -3.19 14.36 -2.70
N GLN A 156 -2.09 14.47 -3.44
CA GLN A 156 -1.99 13.93 -4.80
C GLN A 156 -2.04 12.39 -4.82
N LEU A 157 -1.47 11.70 -3.82
CA LEU A 157 -1.55 10.25 -3.63
C LEU A 157 -2.98 9.79 -3.29
N CYS A 158 -3.70 10.52 -2.43
CA CYS A 158 -5.11 10.25 -2.13
C CYS A 158 -5.98 10.35 -3.39
N LEU A 159 -5.79 11.40 -4.20
CA LEU A 159 -6.45 11.52 -5.50
C LEU A 159 -6.05 10.35 -6.43
N ALA A 160 -4.75 10.02 -6.50
CA ALA A 160 -4.25 8.92 -7.32
C ALA A 160 -4.85 7.57 -6.92
N LEU A 161 -5.04 7.33 -5.62
CA LEU A 161 -5.65 6.12 -5.07
C LEU A 161 -7.11 5.99 -5.53
N ILE A 162 -7.91 7.06 -5.37
CA ILE A 162 -9.31 7.09 -5.81
C ILE A 162 -9.39 6.84 -7.33
N PHE A 163 -8.57 7.54 -8.11
CA PHE A 163 -8.54 7.36 -9.56
C PHE A 163 -8.12 5.94 -9.97
N LYS A 164 -7.07 5.37 -9.38
CA LYS A 164 -6.64 4.00 -9.69
C LYS A 164 -7.69 2.97 -9.28
N ILE A 165 -8.38 3.14 -8.16
CA ILE A 165 -9.50 2.25 -7.77
C ILE A 165 -10.61 2.32 -8.83
N ILE A 166 -11.04 3.50 -9.24
CA ILE A 166 -12.10 3.64 -10.25
C ILE A 166 -11.65 3.05 -11.60
N MET A 167 -10.44 3.40 -12.03
CA MET A 167 -9.89 2.94 -13.31
C MET A 167 -9.72 1.42 -13.35
N THR A 168 -9.27 0.82 -12.26
CA THR A 168 -9.16 -0.64 -12.18
C THR A 168 -10.52 -1.31 -12.38
N VAL A 169 -11.61 -0.78 -11.81
CA VAL A 169 -12.96 -1.32 -12.06
C VAL A 169 -13.34 -1.31 -13.54
N PHE A 170 -13.09 -0.21 -14.24
CA PHE A 170 -13.45 -0.09 -15.65
C PHE A 170 -12.55 -0.94 -16.57
N THR A 171 -11.27 -1.07 -16.22
CA THR A 171 -10.31 -1.88 -17.00
C THR A 171 -10.52 -3.38 -16.79
N PHE A 172 -11.06 -3.82 -15.65
CA PHE A 172 -11.37 -5.23 -15.43
C PHE A 172 -12.48 -5.72 -16.35
N GLY A 173 -12.22 -6.86 -17.01
CA GLY A 173 -13.16 -7.49 -17.93
C GLY A 173 -13.20 -6.87 -19.33
N ILE A 174 -12.22 -6.03 -19.70
CA ILE A 174 -11.99 -5.64 -21.08
C ILE A 174 -11.50 -6.88 -21.86
N LYS A 175 -11.86 -7.01 -23.14
CA LYS A 175 -11.42 -8.12 -24.02
C LYS A 175 -9.96 -7.94 -24.50
N VAL A 176 -9.04 -7.71 -23.57
CA VAL A 176 -7.60 -7.57 -23.81
C VAL A 176 -6.87 -8.42 -22.76
N PRO A 177 -5.81 -9.16 -23.12
CA PRO A 177 -4.98 -9.86 -22.15
C PRO A 177 -4.28 -8.83 -21.26
N SER A 178 -4.83 -8.59 -20.07
CA SER A 178 -4.26 -7.68 -19.08
C SER A 178 -4.14 -8.39 -17.74
N GLY A 179 -2.97 -8.24 -17.11
CA GLY A 179 -2.73 -8.71 -15.75
C GLY A 179 -3.40 -7.81 -14.72
N LEU A 180 -4.01 -8.42 -13.71
CA LEU A 180 -4.63 -7.70 -12.57
C LEU A 180 -3.62 -7.39 -11.45
N PHE A 181 -2.48 -8.09 -11.43
CA PHE A 181 -1.52 -8.08 -10.32
C PHE A 181 -0.83 -6.73 -10.08
N ILE A 182 -0.30 -6.12 -11.12
CA ILE A 182 0.44 -4.85 -11.02
C ILE A 182 -0.44 -3.69 -10.52
N PRO A 183 -1.66 -3.47 -11.06
CA PRO A 183 -2.48 -2.36 -10.59
C PRO A 183 -3.04 -2.58 -9.17
N SER A 184 -3.31 -3.81 -8.73
CA SER A 184 -3.71 -4.08 -7.34
C SER A 184 -2.55 -3.85 -6.37
N MET A 185 -1.33 -4.28 -6.72
CA MET A 185 -0.11 -4.00 -5.96
C MET A 185 0.09 -2.49 -5.78
N ALA A 186 -0.09 -1.69 -6.84
CA ALA A 186 0.08 -0.24 -6.77
C ALA A 186 -0.96 0.46 -5.87
N ILE A 187 -2.22 0.03 -5.91
CA ILE A 187 -3.27 0.57 -5.01
C ILE A 187 -2.92 0.28 -3.55
N GLY A 188 -2.47 -0.95 -3.27
CA GLY A 188 -2.01 -1.35 -1.94
C GLY A 188 -0.79 -0.57 -1.48
N ALA A 189 0.19 -0.35 -2.37
CA ALA A 189 1.37 0.44 -2.07
C ALA A 189 1.01 1.88 -1.70
N ILE A 190 0.13 2.54 -2.48
CA ILE A 190 -0.30 3.92 -2.21
C ILE A 190 -1.01 4.02 -0.86
N ALA A 191 -1.95 3.11 -0.60
CA ALA A 191 -2.65 3.07 0.68
C ALA A 191 -1.67 2.85 1.85
N GLY A 192 -0.74 1.91 1.69
CA GLY A 192 0.29 1.60 2.68
C GLY A 192 1.20 2.79 2.95
N ARG A 193 1.67 3.50 1.91
CA ARG A 193 2.54 4.67 2.07
C ARG A 193 1.83 5.83 2.77
N ILE A 194 0.56 6.09 2.43
CA ILE A 194 -0.25 7.13 3.11
C ILE A 194 -0.38 6.81 4.61
N VAL A 195 -0.68 5.56 4.94
CA VAL A 195 -0.76 5.11 6.35
C VAL A 195 0.61 5.22 7.02
N GLY A 196 1.68 4.78 6.37
CA GLY A 196 3.05 4.86 6.90
C GLY A 196 3.43 6.28 7.31
N ILE A 197 3.22 7.25 6.40
CA ILE A 197 3.51 8.67 6.70
C ILE A 197 2.58 9.19 7.82
N ALA A 198 1.32 8.79 7.85
CA ALA A 198 0.39 9.21 8.92
C ALA A 198 0.83 8.68 10.30
N VAL A 199 1.29 7.43 10.38
CA VAL A 199 1.76 6.83 11.64
C VAL A 199 3.11 7.43 12.05
N GLU A 200 4.01 7.68 11.10
CA GLU A 200 5.28 8.39 11.33
C GLU A 200 5.04 9.77 11.95
N GLN A 201 4.14 10.57 11.39
CA GLN A 201 3.79 11.88 11.95
C GLN A 201 3.09 11.76 13.30
N LEU A 202 2.26 10.73 13.50
CA LEU A 202 1.61 10.48 14.79
C LEU A 202 2.63 10.14 15.88
N ALA A 203 3.65 9.33 15.56
CA ALA A 203 4.71 8.95 16.48
C ALA A 203 5.59 10.16 16.86
N TYR A 204 5.84 11.07 15.91
CA TYR A 204 6.53 12.33 16.17
C TYR A 204 5.79 13.22 17.16
N TYR A 205 4.48 13.44 16.98
CA TYR A 205 3.68 14.29 17.88
C TYR A 205 3.35 13.64 19.23
N HIS A 206 3.33 12.31 19.32
CA HIS A 206 2.97 11.56 20.53
C HIS A 206 4.03 10.53 20.92
N HIS A 207 5.30 10.95 20.99
CA HIS A 207 6.42 10.09 21.34
C HIS A 207 6.31 9.47 22.76
N ASP A 208 5.54 10.09 23.66
CA ASP A 208 5.34 9.62 25.03
C ASP A 208 4.34 8.46 25.17
N TRP A 209 3.65 8.08 24.09
CA TRP A 209 2.67 7.01 24.16
C TRP A 209 3.37 5.65 24.34
N PHE A 210 2.82 4.79 25.19
CA PHE A 210 3.41 3.49 25.58
C PHE A 210 3.84 2.63 24.37
N ILE A 211 3.10 2.71 23.25
CA ILE A 211 3.34 1.94 22.04
C ILE A 211 4.61 2.40 21.31
N PHE A 212 4.85 3.71 21.22
CA PHE A 212 5.99 4.26 20.46
C PHE A 212 7.28 4.25 21.28
N LYS A 213 7.17 4.35 22.61
CA LYS A 213 8.32 4.30 23.53
C LYS A 213 9.10 2.98 23.46
N GLU A 214 8.44 1.87 23.14
CA GLU A 214 9.05 0.54 23.05
C GLU A 214 9.57 0.22 21.64
N TRP A 215 9.12 0.97 20.61
CA TRP A 215 9.41 0.69 19.20
C TRP A 215 10.52 1.58 18.64
N CYS A 216 10.72 2.77 19.20
CA CYS A 216 11.81 3.66 18.82
C CYS A 216 13.08 3.33 19.62
N GLU A 217 14.03 2.58 19.04
CA GLU A 217 15.37 2.38 19.61
C GLU A 217 16.29 3.56 19.27
N VAL A 218 17.25 3.87 20.15
CA VAL A 218 18.22 4.95 19.92
C VAL A 218 19.19 4.54 18.81
N GLY A 219 19.14 5.22 17.67
CA GLY A 219 20.00 4.97 16.50
C GLY A 219 19.35 4.16 15.36
N ALA A 220 18.04 3.93 15.41
CA ALA A 220 17.27 3.33 14.33
C ALA A 220 16.00 4.14 14.03
N ASP A 221 15.54 4.11 12.78
CA ASP A 221 14.29 4.76 12.38
C ASP A 221 13.12 4.13 13.13
N CYS A 222 12.31 4.93 13.82
CA CYS A 222 11.18 4.41 14.58
C CYS A 222 10.09 3.83 13.66
N ILE A 223 9.82 4.52 12.55
CA ILE A 223 8.78 4.14 11.59
C ILE A 223 9.27 4.36 10.17
N THR A 224 9.35 3.27 9.40
CA THR A 224 9.76 3.30 8.00
C THR A 224 8.53 3.27 7.07
N PRO A 225 8.14 4.38 6.42
CA PRO A 225 6.94 4.44 5.60
C PRO A 225 7.02 3.55 4.33
N GLY A 226 8.22 3.26 3.82
CA GLY A 226 8.42 2.30 2.73
C GLY A 226 7.97 0.88 3.09
N LEU A 227 8.21 0.45 4.33
CA LEU A 227 7.77 -0.86 4.81
C LEU A 227 6.23 -0.98 4.83
N TYR A 228 5.54 0.08 5.25
CA TYR A 228 4.08 0.13 5.22
C TYR A 228 3.53 0.05 3.79
N ALA A 229 4.21 0.67 2.84
CA ALA A 229 3.87 0.55 1.42
C ALA A 229 4.02 -0.88 0.91
N MET A 230 5.11 -1.58 1.24
CA MET A 230 5.31 -2.98 0.86
C MET A 230 4.23 -3.90 1.46
N VAL A 231 3.93 -3.73 2.76
CA VAL A 231 2.89 -4.51 3.45
C VAL A 231 1.51 -4.23 2.85
N GLY A 232 1.18 -2.97 2.55
CA GLY A 232 -0.08 -2.60 1.90
C GLY A 232 -0.20 -3.18 0.48
N ALA A 233 0.89 -3.17 -0.28
CA ALA A 233 0.97 -3.75 -1.62
C ALA A 233 0.71 -5.26 -1.60
N ALA A 234 1.37 -5.96 -0.68
CA ALA A 234 1.12 -7.37 -0.43
C ALA A 234 -0.36 -7.57 -0.06
N ALA A 235 -0.86 -6.88 0.97
CA ALA A 235 -2.22 -6.99 1.49
C ALA A 235 -3.29 -6.92 0.39
N CYS A 236 -3.16 -5.93 -0.50
CA CYS A 236 -4.08 -5.76 -1.61
C CYS A 236 -3.94 -6.88 -2.66
N LEU A 237 -2.72 -7.29 -2.99
CA LEU A 237 -2.46 -8.36 -3.95
C LEU A 237 -3.07 -9.68 -3.47
N GLY A 238 -2.74 -10.14 -2.26
CA GLY A 238 -3.29 -11.39 -1.73
C GLY A 238 -4.82 -11.34 -1.52
N GLY A 239 -5.38 -10.17 -1.20
CA GLY A 239 -6.82 -9.98 -1.13
C GLY A 239 -7.54 -10.18 -2.47
N VAL A 240 -6.97 -9.68 -3.57
CA VAL A 240 -7.60 -9.77 -4.89
C VAL A 240 -7.32 -11.10 -5.59
N THR A 241 -6.11 -11.65 -5.45
CA THR A 241 -5.73 -12.89 -6.14
C THR A 241 -6.23 -14.14 -5.42
N ARG A 242 -6.55 -14.04 -4.12
CA ARG A 242 -6.87 -15.18 -3.26
C ARG A 242 -5.87 -16.33 -3.40
N MET A 243 -4.61 -16.01 -3.71
CA MET A 243 -3.53 -16.98 -3.67
C MET A 243 -3.22 -17.25 -2.20
N THR A 244 -3.84 -18.29 -1.66
CA THR A 244 -3.50 -18.92 -0.38
C THR A 244 -2.64 -20.13 -0.63
#